data_AF-A0A3Q8UQP8-F1
#
_entry.id   AF-A0A3Q8UQP8-F1
#
_cell.length_a   1.000
_cell.length_b   1.000
_cell.length_c   1.000
_cell.angle_alpha   90.00
_cell.angle_beta   90.00
_cell.angle_gamma   90.00
#
_symmetry.space_group_name_H-M   'P 1'
#
loop_
_entity.id
_entity.type
_entity.pdbx_description
1 polymer ?
#
loop_
_entity_poly.entity_id
_entity_poly.type
_entity_poly.pdbx_seq_one_letter_code
_entity_poly.pdbx_strand_id
1 'polypeptide(L)'
;MPARGRRHRRAAPAPRPAGQPLVLDWRGLEHWSWTDRPCRYCGFDTPLRDSKGKPAHKVCAEFAVQKQAAEAAEAYGKERLH
;
A
#
# COMPACT_ATOMS: atom_id res chain seq x y z
N MET A 1 1.81 -37.21 28.07
CA MET A 1 1.79 -37.23 26.59
C MET A 1 1.17 -35.91 26.09
N PRO A 2 1.93 -34.82 25.82
CA PRO A 2 1.29 -33.61 25.29
C PRO A 2 1.11 -33.71 23.77
N ALA A 3 -0.13 -33.51 23.32
CA ALA A 3 -0.52 -33.48 21.91
C ALA A 3 0.18 -32.31 21.20
N ARG A 4 0.88 -32.62 20.10
CA ARG A 4 1.58 -31.63 19.27
C ARG A 4 0.56 -30.84 18.44
N GLY A 5 0.18 -29.66 18.94
CA GLY A 5 -0.64 -28.69 18.21
C GLY A 5 0.02 -28.29 16.89
N ARG A 6 -0.70 -28.52 15.78
CA ARG A 6 -0.26 -28.21 14.41
C ARG A 6 -0.26 -26.69 14.25
N ARG A 7 0.90 -26.05 14.33
CA ARG A 7 1.03 -24.60 14.06
C ARG A 7 0.67 -24.37 12.58
N HIS A 8 -0.46 -23.72 12.32
CA HIS A 8 -0.79 -23.23 10.98
C HIS A 8 0.25 -22.18 10.60
N ARG A 9 1.27 -22.58 9.84
CA ARG A 9 2.18 -21.61 9.20
C ARG A 9 1.31 -20.72 8.33
N ARG A 10 1.25 -19.42 8.62
CA ARG A 10 0.65 -18.45 7.69
C ARG A 10 1.40 -18.57 6.37
N ALA A 11 0.71 -18.98 5.32
CA ALA A 11 1.27 -19.02 3.98
C ALA A 11 1.70 -17.60 3.59
N ALA A 12 2.86 -17.48 2.94
CA ALA A 12 3.29 -16.22 2.36
C ALA A 12 2.21 -15.73 1.38
N PRO A 13 1.90 -14.42 1.35
CA PRO A 13 0.93 -13.88 0.41
C PRO A 13 1.41 -14.20 -1.01
N ALA A 14 0.50 -14.74 -1.84
CA ALA A 14 0.78 -15.08 -3.22
C ALA A 14 1.30 -13.84 -3.98
N PRO A 15 2.24 -14.02 -4.93
CA PRO A 15 2.67 -12.93 -5.80
C PRO A 15 1.45 -12.37 -6.55
N ARG A 16 1.35 -11.04 -6.59
CA ARG A 16 0.26 -10.37 -7.32
C ARG A 16 0.35 -10.71 -8.81
N PRO A 17 -0.78 -10.98 -9.49
CA PRO A 17 -0.78 -11.18 -10.94
C PRO A 17 -0.17 -9.97 -11.65
N ALA A 18 0.73 -10.24 -12.61
CA ALA A 18 1.34 -9.21 -13.43
C ALA A 18 0.24 -8.42 -14.17
N GLY A 19 0.29 -7.09 -14.07
CA GLY A 19 -0.66 -6.19 -14.73
C GLY A 19 -1.76 -5.59 -13.85
N GLN A 20 -1.83 -5.94 -12.56
CA GLN A 20 -2.73 -5.21 -11.65
C GLN A 20 -2.11 -3.87 -11.23
N PRO A 21 -2.85 -2.75 -11.28
CA PRO A 21 -2.38 -1.51 -10.70
C PRO A 21 -2.02 -1.76 -9.23
N LEU A 22 -0.98 -1.06 -8.74
CA LEU A 22 -0.60 -1.12 -7.34
C LEU A 22 -1.66 -0.36 -6.50
N VAL A 23 -2.84 -0.97 -6.37
CA VAL A 23 -3.97 -0.43 -5.61
C VAL A 23 -3.63 -0.53 -4.12
N LEU A 24 -3.80 0.58 -3.40
CA LEU A 24 -3.81 0.52 -1.95
C LEU A 24 -5.03 -0.28 -1.46
N ASP A 25 -4.88 -1.02 -0.37
CA ASP A 25 -6.05 -1.50 0.34
C ASP A 25 -6.68 -0.30 1.06
N TRP A 26 -7.96 -0.04 0.77
CA TRP A 26 -8.77 1.03 1.38
C TRP A 26 -9.89 0.46 2.25
N ARG A 27 -9.86 -0.85 2.53
CA ARG A 27 -10.97 -1.57 3.18
C ARG A 27 -10.93 -1.41 4.70
N GLY A 28 -9.81 -0.97 5.27
CA GLY A 28 -9.68 -0.64 6.68
C GLY A 28 -10.39 0.66 7.06
N LEU A 29 -11.08 0.67 8.21
CA LEU A 29 -11.62 1.90 8.81
C LEU A 29 -10.53 2.92 9.17
N GLU A 30 -9.27 2.47 9.24
CA GLU A 30 -8.06 3.27 9.48
C GLU A 30 -7.83 4.34 8.40
N HIS A 31 -8.41 4.14 7.21
CA HIS A 31 -8.33 5.04 6.06
C HIS A 31 -9.32 6.20 6.11
N TRP A 32 -10.24 6.21 7.07
CA TRP A 32 -11.25 7.24 7.19
C TRP A 32 -11.17 7.93 8.55
N SER A 33 -11.30 9.25 8.54
CA SER A 33 -11.21 10.07 9.75
C SER A 33 -12.27 11.14 9.75
N TRP A 34 -12.89 11.37 10.92
CA TRP A 34 -13.81 12.48 11.15
C TRP A 34 -13.13 13.86 11.09
N THR A 35 -11.80 13.89 11.26
CA THR A 35 -11.03 15.14 11.20
C THR A 35 -10.45 15.30 9.81
N ASP A 36 -10.96 16.28 9.10
CA ASP A 36 -10.40 16.70 7.83
C ASP A 36 -8.98 17.25 8.03
N ARG A 37 -8.04 16.80 7.20
CA ARG A 37 -6.67 17.33 7.16
C ARG A 37 -6.25 17.55 5.71
N PRO A 38 -5.42 18.57 5.44
CA PRO A 38 -4.95 18.85 4.10
C PRO A 38 -4.17 17.66 3.53
N CYS A 39 -4.55 17.26 2.31
CA CYS A 39 -3.89 16.22 1.56
C CYS A 39 -2.43 16.60 1.29
N ARG A 40 -1.51 15.67 1.58
CA ARG A 40 -0.06 15.91 1.38
C ARG A 40 0.33 16.26 -0.06
N TYR A 41 -0.45 15.83 -1.05
CA TYR A 41 -0.09 15.94 -2.46
C TYR A 41 -0.73 17.13 -3.17
N CYS A 42 -1.99 17.45 -2.85
CA CYS A 42 -2.74 18.52 -3.52
C CYS A 42 -3.13 19.66 -2.57
N GLY A 43 -2.94 19.53 -1.26
CA GLY A 43 -3.22 20.59 -0.29
C GLY A 43 -4.70 20.76 0.10
N PHE A 44 -5.63 20.17 -0.65
CA PHE A 44 -7.06 20.20 -0.34
C PHE A 44 -7.40 19.37 0.90
N ASP A 45 -8.36 19.87 1.67
CA ASP A 45 -9.02 19.17 2.76
C ASP A 45 -9.49 17.77 2.34
N THR A 46 -9.14 16.76 3.15
CA THR A 46 -9.62 15.39 2.96
C THR A 46 -9.84 14.63 4.26
N PRO A 47 -10.95 13.88 4.39
CA PRO A 47 -11.15 12.94 5.49
C PRO A 47 -10.42 11.61 5.27
N LEU A 48 -9.83 11.39 4.09
CA LEU A 48 -9.15 10.15 3.73
C LEU A 48 -7.68 10.10 4.19
N ARG A 49 -7.27 8.90 4.63
CA ARG A 49 -5.90 8.57 5.03
C ARG A 49 -5.36 7.41 4.19
N ASP A 50 -4.11 7.54 3.77
CA ASP A 50 -3.30 6.49 3.15
C ASP A 50 -3.05 5.30 4.12
N SER A 51 -2.57 4.15 3.62
CA SER A 51 -2.18 2.98 4.45
C SER A 51 -1.15 3.30 5.54
N LYS A 52 -0.43 4.43 5.46
CA LYS A 52 0.46 4.93 6.52
C LYS A 52 -0.22 5.90 7.50
N GLY A 53 -1.55 6.04 7.46
CA GLY A 53 -2.32 6.97 8.29
C GLY A 53 -2.16 8.45 7.91
N LYS A 54 -1.53 8.74 6.76
CA LYS A 54 -1.26 10.12 6.30
C LYS A 54 -2.44 10.65 5.50
N PRO A 55 -2.86 11.92 5.68
CA PRO A 55 -3.98 12.49 4.93
C PRO A 55 -3.65 12.56 3.43
N ALA A 56 -4.43 11.83 2.64
CA ALA A 56 -4.27 11.76 1.20
C ALA A 56 -5.57 11.31 0.55
N HIS A 57 -5.94 11.97 -0.54
CA HIS A 57 -6.97 11.48 -1.44
C HIS A 57 -6.59 10.11 -2.01
N LYS A 58 -7.60 9.26 -2.24
CA LYS A 58 -7.44 7.94 -2.85
C LYS A 58 -6.54 7.98 -4.08
N VAL A 59 -6.89 8.84 -5.05
CA VAL A 59 -6.16 8.97 -6.31
C VAL A 59 -4.72 9.46 -6.10
N CYS A 60 -4.50 10.41 -5.19
CA CYS A 60 -3.16 10.93 -4.90
C CYS A 60 -2.25 9.88 -4.27
N ALA A 61 -2.79 9.07 -3.35
CA ALA A 61 -2.07 7.98 -2.73
C ALA A 61 -1.74 6.87 -3.74
N GLU A 62 -2.70 6.46 -4.57
CA GLU A 62 -2.48 5.48 -5.63
C GLU A 62 -1.43 5.96 -6.65
N PHE A 63 -1.48 7.22 -7.07
CA PHE A 63 -0.50 7.80 -7.98
C PHE A 63 0.92 7.80 -7.40
N ALA A 64 1.06 8.18 -6.12
CA ALA A 64 2.35 8.15 -5.45
C ALA A 64 2.91 6.72 -5.34
N VAL A 65 2.05 5.75 -5.08
CA VAL A 65 2.41 4.34 -4.95
C VAL A 65 2.76 3.72 -6.30
N GLN A 66 2.05 4.09 -7.37
CA GLN A 66 2.43 3.74 -8.75
C GLN A 66 3.79 4.35 -9.13
N LYS A 67 4.03 5.62 -8.80
CA LYS A 67 5.32 6.27 -9.06
C LYS A 67 6.47 5.54 -8.35
N GLN A 68 6.31 5.23 -7.07
CA GLN A 68 7.29 4.47 -6.30
C GLN A 68 7.53 3.06 -6.85
N ALA A 69 6.48 2.38 -7.34
CA ALA A 69 6.61 1.08 -7.97
C ALA A 69 7.34 1.16 -9.32
N ALA A 70 7.10 2.20 -10.11
CA ALA A 70 7.83 2.45 -11.36
C ALA A 70 9.31 2.69 -11.07
N GLU A 71 9.63 3.59 -10.13
CA GLU A 71 11.01 3.88 -9.70
C GLU A 71 11.71 2.61 -9.17
N ALA A 72 11.02 1.80 -8.37
CA ALA A 72 11.56 0.53 -7.86
C ALA A 72 11.78 -0.51 -8.97
N ALA A 73 10.89 -0.58 -9.97
CA ALA A 73 11.05 -1.46 -11.13
C ALA A 73 12.24 -1.03 -12.00
N GLU A 74 12.44 0.28 -12.18
CA GLU A 74 13.61 0.84 -12.87
C GLU A 74 14.92 0.57 -12.12
N ALA A 75 14.92 0.74 -10.79
CA ALA A 75 16.08 0.46 -9.94
C ALA A 75 16.50 -1.01 -10.02
N TYR A 76 15.54 -1.93 -9.94
CA TYR A 76 15.79 -3.36 -10.12
C TYR A 76 16.33 -3.68 -11.53
N GLY A 77 15.82 -3.00 -12.55
CA GLY A 77 16.30 -3.11 -13.93
C GLY A 77 17.78 -2.70 -14.10
N LYS A 78 18.19 -1.62 -13.42
CA LYS A 78 19.60 -1.16 -13.40
C LYS A 78 20.51 -2.12 -12.63
N GLU A 79 20.08 -2.61 -11.47
CA GLU A 79 20.89 -3.52 -10.65
C GLU A 79 21.09 -4.88 -11.32
N ARG A 80 20.11 -5.36 -12.10
CA ARG A 80 20.23 -6.58 -12.91
C ARG A 80 21.22 -6.46 -14.08
N LEU A 81 21.57 -5.24 -14.49
CA LEU A 81 22.47 -4.98 -15.62
C LEU A 81 23.93 -4.77 -15.20
N HIS A 82 24.21 -4.71 -13.89
CA HIS A 82 25.56 -4.68 -13.31
C HIS A 82 26.00 -6.09 -12.88
#